data_AF-A0A1J4KMY1-F1
#
_entry.id   AF-A0A1J4KMY1-F1
#
_cell.length_a   1.000
_cell.length_b   1.000
_cell.length_c   1.000
_cell.angle_alpha   90.00
_cell.angle_beta   90.00
_cell.angle_gamma   90.00
#
_symmetry.space_group_name_H-M   'P 1'
#
loop_
_entity.id
_entity.type
_entity.pdbx_description
1 polymer ?
#
loop_
_entity_poly.entity_id
_entity_poly.type
_entity_poly.pdbx_seq_one_letter_code
_entity_poly.pdbx_strand_id
1 'polypeptide(L)'
;MIDVLPVDSPNKKHSRHVKRKRACTFDSPATNSFTEAEMNEDIPLIDFSSFYHESTRNDVESLKCDALIDPDGTSIIGQFPEILNLFNTLDLDSLFNSPPEPIKRFQNTIHRILSVTILQQMLNLWPPVLPTSTREATALIFFLIKIINNSTQPMNVVHWCSKIIVEKDWYGRSSQENSILKGICLCRRKRKVLRENRDFWAELDHANQFTLYLIQNSKLNIITQCECKSIVLKRKGTIISINNSEGESVKKIIPIDPIQCELWEKINTSTPPSFPLMLTTIERPLPDTLIPAFYEALISDDLLVLRALLHYKVTKITNGTALTEALLDVFAHAGKVNELLLAFIGTEFASPSLTINLILRSNSQLTNLFKVYFKRYGTNYYDNFLKKIIKYVDKAGDLSIKNPINAPESRVKAVLFTTLKHIIRSGVDISPQMRHIASILKAGISLRFNSKQAVYNALSGYFCLRYIGSALTDPKKIDPDIELEHDPSLVLIPFSSLLMNIFNLLPLAGRFEAFNIWNQRLKKHMFPKIVDFVISIAELEQIPVYDPPSPERLHEALDIILNELTSAHGAFNEEYNNLLRNPKGETLLGLNFGTFLQSFFKENVITE
;
A
#
# COMPACT_ATOMS: atom_id res chain seq x y z
N MET A 1 -25.50 4.92 -23.52
CA MET A 1 -26.41 5.32 -22.44
C MET A 1 -26.17 4.32 -21.34
N ILE A 2 -25.41 4.72 -20.33
CA ILE A 2 -24.99 3.83 -19.24
C ILE A 2 -26.19 3.72 -18.31
N ASP A 3 -26.86 2.58 -18.33
CA ASP A 3 -27.88 2.27 -17.35
C ASP A 3 -27.22 2.10 -15.98
N VAL A 4 -27.72 2.87 -15.03
CA VAL A 4 -27.34 2.89 -13.63
C VAL A 4 -27.64 1.51 -13.05
N LEU A 5 -26.59 0.71 -12.79
CA LEU A 5 -26.70 -0.46 -11.94
C LEU A 5 -27.09 0.00 -10.52
N PRO A 6 -28.05 -0.65 -9.86
CA PRO A 6 -28.55 -0.20 -8.57
C PRO A 6 -27.46 -0.42 -7.51
N VAL A 7 -27.07 0.68 -6.86
CA VAL A 7 -26.29 0.65 -5.63
C VAL A 7 -27.23 0.14 -4.53
N ASP A 8 -27.01 -1.07 -4.06
CA ASP A 8 -27.66 -1.57 -2.85
C ASP A 8 -27.29 -0.64 -1.68
N SER A 9 -28.29 0.12 -1.23
CA SER A 9 -28.18 1.01 -0.09
C SER A 9 -27.84 0.23 1.18
N PRO A 10 -26.76 0.56 1.91
CA PRO A 10 -26.47 -0.13 3.15
C PRO A 10 -27.51 0.25 4.20
N ASN A 11 -28.23 -0.78 4.66
CA ASN A 11 -29.12 -0.75 5.82
C ASN A 11 -28.52 0.09 6.96
N LYS A 12 -29.24 1.16 7.34
CA LYS A 12 -29.00 1.93 8.57
C LYS A 12 -29.15 1.01 9.78
N LYS A 13 -28.05 0.38 10.22
CA LYS A 13 -27.95 -0.22 11.55
C LYS A 13 -27.21 0.75 12.47
N HIS A 14 -27.84 1.03 13.61
CA HIS A 14 -27.33 1.88 14.68
C HIS A 14 -25.92 1.47 15.11
N SER A 15 -24.93 2.26 14.68
CA SER A 15 -23.58 2.25 15.24
C SER A 15 -23.65 2.77 16.68
N ARG A 16 -23.46 1.87 17.64
CA ARG A 16 -23.15 2.27 19.02
C ARG A 16 -21.75 2.90 19.00
N HIS A 17 -21.69 4.21 19.15
CA HIS A 17 -20.45 4.94 19.38
C HIS A 17 -19.70 4.35 20.58
N VAL A 18 -18.64 3.58 20.31
CA VAL A 18 -17.56 3.39 21.28
C VAL A 18 -16.82 4.72 21.36
N LYS A 19 -17.01 5.45 22.45
CA LYS A 19 -16.26 6.67 22.76
C LYS A 19 -14.77 6.32 22.87
N ARG A 20 -14.01 6.49 21.79
CA ARG A 20 -12.56 6.62 21.85
C ARG A 20 -12.26 8.00 22.41
N LYS A 21 -11.88 8.06 23.68
CA LYS A 21 -11.33 9.27 24.28
C LYS A 21 -9.87 9.40 23.86
N ARG A 22 -9.56 10.41 23.04
CA ARG A 22 -8.28 11.13 23.10
C ARG A 22 -8.58 12.64 23.06
N ALA A 23 -7.81 13.37 23.87
CA ALA A 23 -7.51 14.80 23.90
C ALA A 23 -7.41 15.25 25.36
N CYS A 24 -6.20 15.26 25.90
CA CYS A 24 -5.84 16.14 27.00
C CYS A 24 -4.84 17.16 26.44
N THR A 25 -5.34 18.37 26.21
CA THR A 25 -4.54 19.58 26.00
C THR A 25 -3.90 19.99 27.33
N PHE A 26 -2.62 19.74 27.62
CA PHE A 26 -1.98 20.39 28.77
C PHE A 26 -0.48 20.66 28.59
N ASP A 27 -0.10 21.89 28.92
CA ASP A 27 1.26 22.32 29.27
C ASP A 27 1.65 21.69 30.63
N SER A 28 2.84 21.10 30.76
CA SER A 28 3.49 20.87 32.06
C SER A 28 5.01 20.64 31.93
N PRO A 29 5.84 20.91 32.97
CA PRO A 29 7.29 20.96 32.88
C PRO A 29 7.92 19.67 33.43
N ALA A 30 8.21 18.70 32.57
CA ALA A 30 9.13 17.61 32.88
C ALA A 30 10.35 17.70 31.95
N THR A 31 11.47 18.21 32.48
CA THR A 31 12.75 18.26 31.78
C THR A 31 13.42 16.90 31.80
N ASN A 32 13.00 15.99 30.91
CA ASN A 32 13.87 14.89 30.50
C ASN A 32 14.81 15.42 29.41
N SER A 33 16.12 15.33 29.67
CA SER A 33 17.14 15.72 28.70
C SER A 33 17.22 14.66 27.61
N PHE A 34 16.78 14.99 26.40
CA PHE A 34 17.05 14.21 25.19
C PHE A 34 18.56 13.97 25.10
N THR A 35 18.97 12.71 25.20
CA THR A 35 20.35 12.32 24.90
C THR A 35 20.38 11.76 23.48
N GLU A 36 21.51 11.89 22.77
CA GLU A 36 21.72 11.23 21.46
C GLU A 36 21.41 9.72 21.49
N ALA A 37 21.38 9.12 22.68
CA ALA A 37 20.96 7.75 22.92
C ALA A 37 19.47 7.47 22.59
N GLU A 38 18.55 8.43 22.66
CA GLU A 38 17.09 8.20 22.45
C GLU A 38 16.68 7.92 21.00
N MET A 39 17.58 8.15 20.05
CA MET A 39 17.43 7.85 18.63
C MET A 39 18.54 6.90 18.14
N ASN A 40 19.07 6.05 19.04
CA ASN A 40 19.95 4.97 18.66
C ASN A 40 19.20 3.93 17.79
N GLU A 41 19.88 3.34 16.80
CA GLU A 41 19.32 2.32 15.90
C GLU A 41 18.75 1.12 16.69
N ASP A 42 19.34 0.85 17.86
CA ASP A 42 19.01 -0.26 18.75
C ASP A 42 17.73 -0.07 19.57
N ILE A 43 17.15 1.15 19.62
CA ILE A 43 15.93 1.36 20.41
C ILE A 43 14.72 0.81 19.64
N PRO A 44 14.05 -0.23 20.17
CA PRO A 44 12.92 -0.80 19.50
C PRO A 44 11.75 0.19 19.52
N LEU A 45 10.96 0.25 18.45
CA LEU A 45 9.72 1.02 18.48
C LEU A 45 8.70 0.35 19.39
N ILE A 46 8.52 -0.96 19.27
CA ILE A 46 7.59 -1.77 20.06
C ILE A 46 8.36 -2.45 21.19
N ASP A 47 7.94 -2.18 22.43
CA ASP A 47 8.41 -2.89 23.62
C ASP A 47 7.50 -4.08 23.92
N PHE A 48 7.92 -5.27 23.47
CA PHE A 48 7.18 -6.51 23.69
C PHE A 48 7.14 -6.98 25.15
N SER A 49 7.89 -6.34 26.06
CA SER A 49 7.82 -6.62 27.50
C SER A 49 6.66 -5.90 28.20
N SER A 50 6.10 -4.88 27.55
CA SER A 50 5.09 -3.99 28.13
C SER A 50 3.79 -3.99 27.33
N PHE A 51 2.66 -4.21 28.00
CA PHE A 51 1.32 -4.12 27.39
C PHE A 51 0.77 -2.70 27.44
N TYR A 52 0.00 -2.29 26.42
CA TYR A 52 -0.71 -1.01 26.44
C TYR A 52 -1.79 -0.95 27.53
N HIS A 53 -2.52 -2.04 27.72
CA HIS A 53 -3.62 -2.13 28.67
C HIS A 53 -3.36 -3.25 29.68
N GLU A 54 -3.47 -2.94 30.97
CA GLU A 54 -3.32 -3.95 32.04
C GLU A 54 -4.41 -5.04 31.94
N SER A 55 -5.58 -4.70 31.41
CA SER A 55 -6.64 -5.69 31.12
C SER A 55 -6.16 -6.74 30.13
N THR A 56 -5.41 -6.36 29.09
CA THR A 56 -4.83 -7.31 28.13
C THR A 56 -3.84 -8.23 28.83
N ARG A 57 -2.96 -7.71 29.69
CA ARG A 57 -2.03 -8.53 30.47
C ARG A 57 -2.80 -9.56 31.29
N ASN A 58 -3.81 -9.11 32.04
CA ASN A 58 -4.63 -9.98 32.87
C ASN A 58 -5.34 -11.05 32.02
N ASP A 59 -5.89 -10.70 30.86
CA ASP A 59 -6.55 -11.65 29.96
C ASP A 59 -5.56 -12.69 29.40
N VAL A 60 -4.34 -12.28 29.06
CA VAL A 60 -3.27 -13.16 28.56
C VAL A 60 -2.71 -14.08 29.65
N GLU A 61 -2.59 -13.59 30.88
CA GLU A 61 -2.10 -14.36 32.02
C GLU A 61 -3.17 -15.32 32.57
N SER A 62 -4.42 -14.87 32.66
CA SER A 62 -5.58 -15.63 33.14
C SER A 62 -6.18 -16.56 32.08
N LEU A 63 -5.60 -16.58 30.88
CA LEU A 63 -6.12 -17.22 29.69
C LEU A 63 -6.40 -18.71 29.90
N LYS A 64 -7.67 -19.06 30.09
CA LYS A 64 -8.18 -20.44 29.99
C LYS A 64 -8.46 -20.76 28.53
N CYS A 65 -7.42 -21.15 27.81
CA CYS A 65 -7.46 -21.53 26.40
C CYS A 65 -8.08 -22.91 26.15
N ASP A 66 -9.01 -23.37 26.99
CA ASP A 66 -9.63 -24.70 26.88
C ASP A 66 -10.33 -24.92 25.51
N ALA A 67 -10.62 -23.81 24.80
CA ALA A 67 -11.19 -23.80 23.46
C ALA A 67 -10.15 -23.99 22.32
N LEU A 68 -8.83 -23.90 22.61
CA LEU A 68 -7.77 -24.09 21.62
C LEU A 68 -7.38 -25.56 21.53
N ILE A 69 -8.10 -26.25 20.66
CA ILE A 69 -7.90 -27.66 20.36
C ILE A 69 -7.33 -27.78 18.95
N ASP A 70 -6.27 -28.56 18.81
CA ASP A 70 -5.67 -28.89 17.52
C ASP A 70 -6.58 -29.85 16.71
N PRO A 71 -6.28 -30.11 15.43
CA PRO A 71 -7.10 -31.00 14.60
C PRO A 71 -7.25 -32.44 15.15
N ASP A 72 -6.33 -32.88 16.01
CA ASP A 72 -6.31 -34.22 16.61
C ASP A 72 -7.09 -34.26 17.94
N GLY A 73 -7.69 -33.16 18.38
CA GLY A 73 -8.44 -33.09 19.64
C GLY A 73 -7.58 -32.77 20.86
N THR A 74 -6.30 -32.42 20.68
CA THR A 74 -5.36 -32.13 21.78
C THR A 74 -5.35 -30.64 22.12
N SER A 75 -5.27 -30.32 23.41
CA SER A 75 -5.11 -28.93 23.86
C SER A 75 -3.74 -28.38 23.45
N ILE A 76 -3.74 -27.25 22.75
CA ILE A 76 -2.51 -26.55 22.32
C ILE A 76 -1.81 -25.88 23.51
N ILE A 77 -2.54 -25.60 24.59
CA ILE A 77 -1.98 -24.96 25.80
C ILE A 77 -0.86 -25.81 26.39
N GLY A 78 -1.06 -27.13 26.44
CA GLY A 78 -0.06 -28.06 26.96
C GLY A 78 1.25 -28.03 26.16
N GLN A 79 1.18 -27.62 24.89
CA GLN A 79 2.32 -27.52 23.99
C GLN A 79 3.02 -26.14 24.07
N PHE A 80 2.53 -25.20 24.88
CA PHE A 80 3.10 -23.84 24.97
C PHE A 80 4.61 -23.83 25.27
N PRO A 81 5.14 -24.57 26.28
CA PRO A 81 6.58 -24.54 26.56
C PRO A 81 7.41 -25.05 25.38
N GLU A 82 6.93 -26.08 24.68
CA GLU A 82 7.59 -26.66 23.52
C GLU A 82 7.58 -25.69 22.33
N ILE A 83 6.42 -25.14 21.98
CA ILE A 83 6.28 -24.15 20.90
C ILE A 83 7.16 -22.93 21.16
N LEU A 84 7.14 -22.39 22.38
CA LEU A 84 7.96 -21.25 22.77
C LEU A 84 9.46 -21.57 22.65
N ASN A 85 9.88 -22.76 23.11
CA ASN A 85 11.27 -23.19 22.99
C ASN A 85 11.69 -23.30 21.51
N LEU A 86 10.83 -23.81 20.62
CA LEU A 86 11.11 -23.89 19.19
C LEU A 86 11.30 -22.50 18.57
N PHE A 87 10.46 -21.51 18.92
CA PHE A 87 10.64 -20.12 18.46
C PHE A 87 11.93 -19.46 18.99
N ASN A 88 12.38 -19.83 20.19
CA ASN A 88 13.60 -19.26 20.78
C ASN A 88 14.89 -19.93 20.30
N THR A 89 14.81 -21.13 19.72
CA THR A 89 15.98 -21.95 19.35
C THR A 89 16.19 -22.10 17.85
N LEU A 90 15.12 -22.10 17.06
CA LEU A 90 15.20 -22.21 15.61
C LEU A 90 15.23 -20.83 14.95
N ASP A 91 15.99 -20.73 13.86
CA ASP A 91 15.94 -19.56 12.99
C ASP A 91 14.63 -19.54 12.16
N LEU A 92 14.28 -18.37 11.64
CA LEU A 92 13.06 -18.17 10.87
C LEU A 92 12.98 -19.04 9.61
N ASP A 93 14.08 -19.23 8.90
CA ASP A 93 14.09 -20.01 7.66
C ASP A 93 13.81 -21.48 7.94
N SER A 94 14.33 -22.02 9.05
CA SER A 94 13.99 -23.36 9.55
C SER A 94 12.50 -23.49 9.87
N LEU A 95 11.93 -22.50 10.56
CA LEU A 95 10.49 -22.47 10.89
C LEU A 95 9.58 -22.39 9.66
N PHE A 96 10.04 -21.81 8.55
CA PHE A 96 9.27 -21.71 7.30
C PHE A 96 9.42 -22.92 6.38
N ASN A 97 10.65 -23.40 6.18
CA ASN A 97 10.94 -24.40 5.16
C ASN A 97 10.81 -25.83 5.68
N SER A 98 11.05 -26.04 6.98
CA SER A 98 11.03 -27.36 7.61
C SER A 98 10.44 -27.30 9.02
N PRO A 99 9.20 -26.80 9.20
CA PRO A 99 8.62 -26.64 10.54
C PRO A 99 8.54 -27.98 11.27
N PRO A 100 8.97 -28.03 12.55
CA PRO A 100 8.74 -29.18 13.42
C PRO A 100 7.24 -29.49 13.59
N GLU A 101 6.92 -30.72 14.00
CA GLU A 101 5.54 -31.19 14.11
C GLU A 101 4.64 -30.32 15.03
N PRO A 102 5.09 -29.86 16.21
CA PRO A 102 4.29 -28.94 17.04
C PRO A 102 3.94 -27.63 16.32
N ILE A 103 4.88 -27.08 15.54
CA ILE A 103 4.67 -25.85 14.77
C ILE A 103 3.70 -26.09 13.61
N LYS A 104 3.79 -27.24 12.92
CA LYS A 104 2.83 -27.63 11.87
C LYS A 104 1.41 -27.75 12.41
N ARG A 105 1.24 -28.43 13.56
CA ARG A 105 -0.08 -28.56 14.22
C ARG A 105 -0.63 -27.21 14.64
N PHE A 106 0.23 -26.35 15.19
CA PHE A 106 -0.16 -25.00 15.56
C PHE A 106 -0.60 -24.18 14.34
N GLN A 107 0.16 -24.24 13.24
CA GLN A 107 -0.20 -23.62 11.96
C GLN A 107 -1.56 -24.11 11.45
N ASN A 108 -1.79 -25.42 11.40
CA ASN A 108 -3.07 -25.98 10.94
C ASN A 108 -4.24 -25.51 11.82
N THR A 109 -4.02 -25.33 13.13
CA THR A 109 -5.04 -24.81 14.02
C THR A 109 -5.36 -23.34 13.73
N ILE A 110 -4.34 -22.53 13.46
CA ILE A 110 -4.53 -21.14 13.06
C ILE A 110 -5.42 -21.07 11.81
N HIS A 111 -5.09 -21.84 10.78
CA HIS A 111 -5.84 -21.88 9.52
C HIS A 111 -7.29 -22.36 9.70
N ARG A 112 -7.52 -23.31 10.61
CA ARG A 112 -8.87 -23.74 10.99
C ARG A 112 -9.69 -22.62 11.64
N ILE A 113 -9.08 -21.83 12.52
CA ILE A 113 -9.77 -20.81 13.31
C ILE A 113 -9.99 -19.52 12.50
N LEU A 114 -9.03 -19.13 11.67
CA LEU A 114 -9.07 -17.90 10.89
C LEU A 114 -9.68 -18.13 9.50
N SER A 115 -11.01 -18.12 9.44
CA SER A 115 -11.75 -18.22 8.17
C SER A 115 -11.46 -17.08 7.19
N VAL A 116 -11.66 -17.34 5.89
CA VAL A 116 -11.54 -16.36 4.79
C VAL A 116 -12.33 -15.07 5.09
N THR A 117 -13.53 -15.16 5.67
CA THR A 117 -14.34 -13.97 6.00
C THR A 117 -13.67 -13.06 7.03
N ILE A 118 -12.99 -13.65 8.03
CA ILE A 118 -12.25 -12.89 9.05
C ILE A 118 -11.07 -12.17 8.40
N LEU A 119 -10.36 -12.89 7.53
CA LEU A 119 -9.22 -12.40 6.78
C LEU A 119 -9.60 -11.25 5.85
N GLN A 120 -10.69 -11.36 5.09
CA GLN A 120 -11.23 -10.28 4.23
C GLN A 120 -11.55 -9.01 5.04
N GLN A 121 -12.23 -9.16 6.18
CA GLN A 121 -12.58 -8.01 6.99
C GLN A 121 -11.34 -7.33 7.60
N MET A 122 -10.31 -8.08 7.96
CA MET A 122 -9.04 -7.52 8.43
C MET A 122 -8.25 -6.83 7.30
N LEU A 123 -8.42 -7.25 6.05
CA LEU A 123 -7.83 -6.57 4.89
C LEU A 123 -8.46 -5.19 4.67
N ASN A 124 -9.77 -5.07 4.87
CA ASN A 124 -10.55 -3.88 4.49
C ASN A 124 -10.57 -2.79 5.57
N LEU A 125 -9.98 -3.04 6.75
CA LEU A 125 -10.05 -2.13 7.91
C LEU A 125 -8.66 -1.63 8.32
N TRP A 126 -8.59 -0.33 8.60
CA TRP A 126 -7.41 0.31 9.19
C TRP A 126 -7.77 1.20 10.39
N PRO A 127 -7.05 1.13 11.52
CA PRO A 127 -5.99 0.15 11.83
C PRO A 127 -6.52 -1.30 11.77
N PRO A 128 -5.65 -2.30 11.57
CA PRO A 128 -6.09 -3.69 11.47
C PRO A 128 -6.83 -4.10 12.74
N VAL A 129 -8.00 -4.69 12.56
CA VAL A 129 -8.82 -5.22 13.66
C VAL A 129 -9.26 -6.63 13.30
N LEU A 130 -9.26 -7.51 14.30
CA LEU A 130 -9.89 -8.81 14.15
C LEU A 130 -11.38 -8.69 14.54
N PRO A 131 -12.31 -8.80 13.57
CA PRO A 131 -13.74 -8.50 13.77
C PRO A 131 -14.51 -9.62 14.49
N THR A 132 -13.83 -10.54 15.17
CA THR A 132 -14.46 -11.77 15.66
C THR A 132 -14.94 -11.69 17.11
N SER A 133 -16.10 -12.27 17.34
CA SER A 133 -16.67 -12.54 18.67
C SER A 133 -16.53 -14.00 19.09
N THR A 134 -15.76 -14.83 18.34
CA THR A 134 -15.62 -16.24 18.68
C THR A 134 -14.57 -16.42 19.76
N ARG A 135 -14.92 -17.18 20.79
CA ARG A 135 -14.02 -17.48 21.91
C ARG A 135 -12.71 -18.14 21.44
N GLU A 136 -12.77 -18.96 20.39
CA GLU A 136 -11.61 -19.62 19.78
C GLU A 136 -10.63 -18.62 19.15
N ALA A 137 -11.12 -17.66 18.35
CA ALA A 137 -10.25 -16.66 17.73
C ALA A 137 -9.62 -15.74 18.78
N THR A 138 -10.38 -15.28 19.78
CA THR A 138 -9.84 -14.49 20.89
C THR A 138 -8.78 -15.26 21.68
N ALA A 139 -9.05 -16.53 22.00
CA ALA A 139 -8.09 -17.39 22.68
C ALA A 139 -6.80 -17.56 21.86
N LEU A 140 -6.92 -17.76 20.54
CA LEU A 140 -5.78 -17.88 19.63
C LEU A 140 -4.91 -16.62 19.64
N ILE A 141 -5.54 -15.44 19.54
CA ILE A 141 -4.81 -14.16 19.57
C ILE A 141 -4.07 -13.98 20.89
N PHE A 142 -4.72 -14.21 22.03
CA PHE A 142 -4.06 -14.11 23.33
C PHE A 142 -2.95 -15.16 23.52
N PHE A 143 -3.10 -16.35 22.95
CA PHE A 143 -2.04 -17.36 22.93
C PHE A 143 -0.83 -16.88 22.12
N LEU A 144 -1.03 -16.31 20.94
CA LEU A 144 0.05 -15.71 20.12
C LEU A 144 0.74 -14.55 20.85
N ILE A 145 -0.05 -13.66 21.47
CA ILE A 145 0.47 -12.56 22.29
C ILE A 145 1.31 -13.09 23.45
N LYS A 146 0.88 -14.18 24.10
CA LYS A 146 1.64 -14.83 25.16
C LYS A 146 2.98 -15.38 24.67
N ILE A 147 3.01 -15.99 23.48
CA ILE A 147 4.26 -16.48 22.88
C ILE A 147 5.19 -15.29 22.59
N ILE A 148 4.68 -14.21 21.99
CA ILE A 148 5.47 -13.01 21.68
C ILE A 148 6.06 -12.42 22.97
N ASN A 149 5.25 -12.21 24.00
CA ASN A 149 5.68 -11.60 25.26
C ASN A 149 6.74 -12.44 26.01
N ASN A 150 6.67 -13.76 25.93
CA ASN A 150 7.60 -14.67 26.62
C ASN A 150 8.79 -15.12 25.75
N SER A 151 8.84 -14.76 24.47
CA SER A 151 9.93 -15.13 23.58
C SER A 151 11.15 -14.26 23.82
N THR A 152 12.34 -14.84 23.70
CA THR A 152 13.61 -14.09 23.68
C THR A 152 13.83 -13.40 22.33
N GLN A 153 13.04 -13.76 21.31
CA GLN A 153 13.08 -13.23 19.95
C GLN A 153 11.66 -12.89 19.46
N PRO A 154 10.97 -11.92 20.11
CA PRO A 154 9.56 -11.63 19.84
C PRO A 154 9.28 -11.25 18.39
N MET A 155 10.20 -10.54 17.74
CA MET A 155 10.07 -10.17 16.33
C MET A 155 10.08 -11.38 15.40
N ASN A 156 10.81 -12.46 15.73
CA ASN A 156 10.77 -13.68 14.93
C ASN A 156 9.38 -14.31 14.99
N VAL A 157 8.74 -14.34 16.16
CA VAL A 157 7.36 -14.82 16.29
C VAL A 157 6.40 -13.97 15.46
N VAL A 158 6.52 -12.64 15.50
CA VAL A 158 5.67 -11.72 14.73
C VAL A 158 5.89 -11.89 13.21
N HIS A 159 7.14 -12.02 12.74
CA HIS A 159 7.46 -12.29 11.33
C HIS A 159 6.98 -13.65 10.87
N TRP A 160 7.05 -14.65 11.76
CA TRP A 160 6.50 -15.96 11.46
C TRP A 160 4.98 -15.87 11.28
N CYS A 161 4.31 -15.16 12.20
CA CYS A 161 2.88 -14.90 12.12
C CYS A 161 2.49 -14.18 10.82
N SER A 162 3.21 -13.12 10.43
CA SER A 162 2.91 -12.37 9.22
C SER A 162 3.06 -13.19 7.93
N LYS A 163 3.87 -14.25 7.93
CA LYS A 163 4.06 -15.11 6.74
C LYS A 163 3.18 -16.35 6.71
N ILE A 164 2.89 -16.95 7.88
CA ILE A 164 2.28 -18.28 7.94
C ILE A 164 0.76 -18.22 8.15
N ILE A 165 0.25 -17.20 8.83
CA ILE A 165 -1.14 -17.16 9.29
C ILE A 165 -2.13 -17.07 8.13
N VAL A 166 -1.72 -16.46 7.03
CA VAL A 166 -2.55 -16.29 5.85
C VAL A 166 -2.13 -17.33 4.81
N GLU A 167 -3.03 -18.27 4.49
CA GLU A 167 -2.78 -19.22 3.41
C GLU A 167 -2.51 -18.50 2.09
N LYS A 168 -1.61 -19.04 1.28
CA LYS A 168 -1.12 -18.37 0.06
C LYS A 168 -2.20 -18.10 -0.98
N ASP A 169 -3.21 -18.96 -1.02
CA ASP A 169 -4.34 -18.90 -1.95
C ASP A 169 -5.65 -18.55 -1.21
N TRP A 170 -5.58 -17.85 -0.06
CA TRP A 170 -6.76 -17.55 0.78
C TRP A 170 -7.89 -16.81 0.04
N TYR A 171 -7.55 -16.08 -1.03
CA TYR A 171 -8.46 -15.34 -1.89
C TYR A 171 -8.90 -16.11 -3.15
N GLY A 172 -8.51 -17.38 -3.31
CA GLY A 172 -8.92 -18.24 -4.44
C GLY A 172 -8.46 -17.77 -5.83
N ARG A 173 -7.47 -16.88 -5.89
CA ARG A 173 -6.93 -16.23 -7.11
C ARG A 173 -7.98 -15.48 -7.95
N SER A 174 -8.83 -14.73 -7.25
CA SER A 174 -9.94 -13.90 -7.76
C SER A 174 -9.64 -12.98 -8.96
N SER A 175 -8.41 -12.53 -9.20
CA SER A 175 -8.06 -11.68 -10.37
C SER A 175 -7.79 -12.47 -11.64
N GLN A 176 -7.68 -13.80 -11.56
CA GLN A 176 -7.53 -14.63 -12.76
C GLN A 176 -8.79 -14.71 -13.60
N GLU A 177 -9.94 -14.46 -12.99
CA GLU A 177 -11.24 -14.54 -13.62
C GLU A 177 -11.99 -13.22 -13.42
N ASN A 178 -13.09 -13.07 -14.15
CA ASN A 178 -14.06 -12.00 -13.99
C ASN A 178 -15.43 -12.57 -14.36
N SER A 179 -16.50 -11.84 -14.13
CA SER A 179 -17.86 -12.32 -14.39
C SER A 179 -18.30 -12.24 -15.86
N ILE A 180 -17.49 -11.60 -16.73
CA ILE A 180 -17.93 -11.11 -18.04
C ILE A 180 -17.23 -11.85 -19.20
N LEU A 181 -15.90 -11.84 -19.24
CA LEU A 181 -15.09 -12.33 -20.35
C LEU A 181 -14.20 -13.51 -19.96
N LYS A 182 -14.29 -14.60 -20.73
CA LYS A 182 -13.29 -15.68 -20.73
C LYS A 182 -12.03 -15.30 -21.50
N GLY A 183 -12.20 -14.55 -22.58
CA GLY A 183 -11.07 -14.17 -23.42
C GLY A 183 -11.40 -13.07 -24.40
N ILE A 184 -10.37 -12.30 -24.73
CA ILE A 184 -10.44 -11.21 -25.69
C ILE A 184 -9.15 -11.16 -26.49
N CYS A 185 -9.22 -10.80 -27.77
CA CYS A 185 -8.04 -10.49 -28.57
C CYS A 185 -8.33 -9.47 -29.67
N LEU A 186 -7.30 -8.68 -29.98
CA LEU A 186 -7.24 -7.92 -31.22
C LEU A 186 -6.72 -8.84 -32.33
N CYS A 187 -7.41 -8.88 -33.46
CA CYS A 187 -7.14 -9.86 -34.50
C CYS A 187 -7.43 -9.34 -35.91
N ARG A 188 -6.94 -10.07 -36.92
CA ARG A 188 -7.24 -9.88 -38.34
C ARG A 188 -7.99 -11.07 -38.89
N ARG A 189 -8.86 -10.80 -39.86
CA ARG A 189 -9.55 -11.85 -40.61
C ARG A 189 -8.67 -12.41 -41.71
N LYS A 190 -8.72 -13.72 -41.86
CA LYS A 190 -8.12 -14.40 -43.01
C LYS A 190 -9.14 -14.54 -44.14
N ARG A 191 -8.97 -13.78 -45.23
CA ARG A 191 -9.69 -14.01 -46.51
C ARG A 191 -8.78 -14.68 -47.54
N LYS A 192 -9.38 -15.44 -48.46
CA LYS A 192 -8.68 -16.25 -49.48
C LYS A 192 -8.00 -15.41 -50.58
N VAL A 193 -8.38 -14.14 -50.77
CA VAL A 193 -8.00 -13.37 -51.99
C VAL A 193 -7.39 -11.98 -51.68
N LEU A 194 -7.67 -11.36 -50.54
CA LEU A 194 -7.08 -10.07 -50.12
C LEU A 194 -6.82 -10.09 -48.61
N ARG A 195 -5.62 -9.65 -48.19
CA ARG A 195 -5.39 -9.27 -46.79
C ARG A 195 -6.14 -7.97 -46.56
N GLU A 196 -7.33 -8.04 -45.97
CA GLU A 196 -7.93 -6.85 -45.37
C GLU A 196 -7.04 -6.45 -44.19
N ASN A 197 -6.34 -5.32 -44.32
CA ASN A 197 -5.67 -4.63 -43.20
C ASN A 197 -6.73 -3.95 -42.31
N ARG A 198 -7.75 -4.69 -41.90
CA ARG A 198 -8.73 -4.22 -40.93
C ARG A 198 -8.55 -5.03 -39.66
N ASP A 199 -8.52 -4.32 -38.55
CA ASP A 199 -8.40 -4.93 -37.24
C ASP A 199 -9.80 -5.15 -36.65
N PHE A 200 -9.91 -6.21 -35.85
CA PHE A 200 -11.14 -6.71 -35.28
C PHE A 200 -10.93 -7.05 -33.82
N TRP A 201 -11.94 -6.79 -32.98
CA TRP A 201 -11.99 -7.35 -31.64
C TRP A 201 -12.74 -8.68 -31.67
N ALA A 202 -12.14 -9.72 -31.09
CA ALA A 202 -12.79 -10.99 -30.84
C ALA A 202 -12.93 -11.18 -29.33
N GLU A 203 -14.14 -11.45 -28.85
CA GLU A 203 -14.43 -11.73 -27.45
C GLU A 203 -15.16 -13.06 -27.30
N LEU A 204 -14.98 -13.69 -26.14
CA LEU A 204 -15.71 -14.86 -25.70
C LEU A 204 -16.12 -14.65 -24.24
N ASP A 205 -17.42 -14.73 -23.96
CA ASP A 205 -17.97 -14.56 -22.61
C ASP A 205 -18.10 -15.88 -21.83
N HIS A 206 -18.54 -15.78 -20.57
CA HIS A 206 -18.76 -16.96 -19.73
C HIS A 206 -19.93 -17.84 -20.18
N ALA A 207 -20.87 -17.32 -20.97
CA ALA A 207 -21.96 -18.06 -21.60
C ALA A 207 -21.53 -18.77 -22.90
N ASN A 208 -20.23 -18.81 -23.19
CA ASN A 208 -19.67 -19.36 -24.43
C ASN A 208 -20.13 -18.62 -25.69
N GLN A 209 -20.56 -17.36 -25.57
CA GLN A 209 -20.98 -16.56 -26.68
C GLN A 209 -19.78 -15.81 -27.28
N PHE A 210 -19.49 -16.10 -28.55
CA PHE A 210 -18.41 -15.48 -29.30
C PHE A 210 -18.91 -14.28 -30.10
N THR A 211 -18.28 -13.12 -29.94
CA THR A 211 -18.60 -11.92 -30.72
C THR A 211 -17.36 -11.39 -31.44
N LEU A 212 -17.52 -10.99 -32.69
CA LEU A 212 -16.47 -10.38 -33.51
C LEU A 212 -16.91 -8.99 -33.96
N TYR A 213 -16.17 -7.97 -33.54
CA TYR A 213 -16.38 -6.57 -33.91
C TYR A 213 -15.40 -6.15 -34.99
N LEU A 214 -15.89 -5.43 -36.01
CA LEU A 214 -15.05 -4.68 -36.93
C LEU A 214 -14.81 -3.28 -36.38
N ILE A 215 -13.54 -2.89 -36.35
CA ILE A 215 -13.12 -1.52 -36.04
C ILE A 215 -13.20 -0.71 -37.33
N GLN A 216 -14.12 0.26 -37.40
CA GLN A 216 -14.27 1.12 -38.56
C GLN A 216 -14.79 2.51 -38.16
N ASN A 217 -14.12 3.56 -38.64
CA ASN A 217 -14.49 4.97 -38.42
C ASN A 217 -14.72 5.29 -36.92
N SER A 218 -13.80 4.84 -36.07
CA SER A 218 -13.87 5.01 -34.60
C SER A 218 -15.12 4.41 -33.94
N LYS A 219 -15.76 3.42 -34.59
CA LYS A 219 -16.91 2.67 -34.06
C LYS A 219 -16.66 1.17 -34.15
N LEU A 220 -17.30 0.43 -33.23
CA LEU A 220 -17.38 -1.02 -33.28
C LEU A 220 -18.67 -1.45 -33.95
N ASN A 221 -18.56 -2.32 -34.95
CA ASN A 221 -19.72 -2.93 -35.61
C ASN A 221 -19.66 -4.45 -35.43
N ILE A 222 -20.70 -5.05 -34.86
CA ILE A 222 -20.78 -6.51 -34.73
C ILE A 222 -20.88 -7.14 -36.12
N ILE A 223 -19.91 -7.99 -36.46
CA ILE A 223 -19.86 -8.73 -37.71
C ILE A 223 -20.36 -10.16 -37.53
N THR A 224 -20.17 -10.73 -36.35
CA THR A 224 -20.56 -12.11 -36.05
C THR A 224 -20.82 -12.23 -34.57
N GLN A 225 -21.89 -12.94 -34.25
CA GLN A 225 -22.24 -13.38 -32.91
C GLN A 225 -22.75 -14.82 -33.03
N CYS A 226 -22.08 -15.78 -32.38
CA CYS A 226 -22.50 -17.18 -32.36
C CYS A 226 -22.07 -17.92 -31.08
N GLU A 227 -22.79 -18.98 -30.72
CA GLU A 227 -22.38 -19.88 -29.64
C GLU A 227 -21.10 -20.63 -30.04
N CYS A 228 -20.10 -20.63 -29.15
CA CYS A 228 -18.80 -21.25 -29.35
C CYS A 228 -18.70 -22.53 -28.51
N LYS A 229 -18.67 -23.70 -29.18
CA LYS A 229 -18.51 -24.99 -28.50
C LYS A 229 -17.05 -25.42 -28.38
N SER A 230 -16.23 -25.12 -29.39
CA SER A 230 -14.81 -25.47 -29.38
C SER A 230 -13.94 -24.46 -30.11
N ILE A 231 -12.72 -24.33 -29.62
CA ILE A 231 -11.65 -23.52 -30.21
C ILE A 231 -10.54 -24.47 -30.63
N VAL A 232 -10.09 -24.36 -31.88
CA VAL A 232 -9.03 -25.23 -32.43
C VAL A 232 -7.97 -24.39 -33.13
N LEU A 233 -6.70 -24.64 -32.86
CA LEU A 233 -5.60 -24.02 -33.58
C LEU A 233 -5.35 -24.72 -34.93
N LYS A 234 -5.14 -23.92 -35.98
CA LYS A 234 -4.83 -24.37 -37.34
C LYS A 234 -3.52 -23.76 -37.83
N ARG A 235 -2.91 -24.39 -38.84
CA ARG A 235 -1.65 -23.97 -39.48
C ARG A 235 -0.52 -23.71 -38.46
N LYS A 236 -0.09 -24.77 -37.77
CA LYS A 236 1.01 -24.72 -36.80
C LYS A 236 0.80 -23.67 -35.71
N GLY A 237 -0.42 -23.56 -35.17
CA GLY A 237 -0.70 -22.66 -34.05
C GLY A 237 -1.01 -21.20 -34.40
N THR A 238 -1.07 -20.80 -35.67
CA THR A 238 -1.16 -19.37 -36.06
C THR A 238 -2.58 -18.86 -36.31
N ILE A 239 -3.57 -19.76 -36.38
CA ILE A 239 -4.95 -19.42 -36.72
C ILE A 239 -5.88 -20.03 -35.69
N ILE A 240 -6.70 -19.20 -35.05
CA ILE A 240 -7.77 -19.65 -34.17
C ILE A 240 -9.01 -19.93 -35.02
N SER A 241 -9.54 -21.14 -34.91
CA SER A 241 -10.80 -21.57 -35.52
C SER A 241 -11.87 -21.68 -34.45
N ILE A 242 -12.92 -20.87 -34.56
CA ILE A 242 -14.09 -20.90 -33.69
C ILE A 242 -15.13 -21.82 -34.32
N ASN A 243 -15.58 -22.84 -33.59
CA ASN A 243 -16.56 -23.80 -34.08
C ASN A 243 -17.86 -23.73 -33.25
N ASN A 244 -19.01 -23.80 -33.92
CA ASN A 244 -20.32 -23.77 -33.29
C ASN A 244 -20.71 -25.12 -32.64
N SER A 245 -21.93 -25.19 -32.12
CA SER A 245 -22.52 -26.39 -31.52
C SER A 245 -22.55 -27.62 -32.44
N GLU A 246 -22.68 -27.38 -33.75
CA GLU A 246 -22.66 -28.38 -34.83
C GLU A 246 -21.25 -28.83 -35.23
N GLY A 247 -20.20 -28.21 -34.67
CA GLY A 247 -18.80 -28.50 -35.00
C GLY A 247 -18.31 -27.81 -36.27
N GLU A 248 -19.13 -26.97 -36.90
CA GLU A 248 -18.76 -26.21 -38.08
C GLU A 248 -17.89 -25.00 -37.74
N SER A 249 -16.88 -24.75 -38.57
CA SER A 249 -15.95 -23.63 -38.39
C SER A 249 -16.60 -22.32 -38.84
N VAL A 250 -17.16 -21.57 -37.89
CA VAL A 250 -17.89 -20.30 -38.14
C VAL A 250 -16.92 -19.17 -38.49
N LYS A 251 -15.82 -19.04 -37.74
CA LYS A 251 -14.82 -17.97 -37.97
C LYS A 251 -13.40 -18.48 -37.81
N LYS A 252 -12.51 -17.81 -38.54
CA LYS A 252 -11.06 -18.00 -38.48
C LYS A 252 -10.40 -16.65 -38.32
N ILE A 253 -9.72 -16.46 -37.19
CA ILE A 253 -9.05 -15.21 -36.83
C ILE A 253 -7.55 -15.45 -36.66
N ILE A 254 -6.77 -14.40 -36.88
CA ILE A 254 -5.33 -14.37 -36.65
C ILE A 254 -5.10 -13.25 -35.64
N PRO A 255 -4.82 -13.56 -34.36
CA PRO A 255 -4.45 -12.55 -33.38
C PRO A 255 -3.32 -11.65 -33.88
N ILE A 256 -3.34 -10.37 -33.50
CA ILE A 256 -2.23 -9.46 -33.78
C ILE A 256 -0.99 -9.89 -32.97
N ASP A 257 -1.19 -10.26 -31.71
CA ASP A 257 -0.16 -10.88 -30.89
C ASP A 257 -0.20 -12.41 -30.99
N PRO A 258 0.84 -13.06 -31.51
CA PRO A 258 0.89 -14.52 -31.63
C PRO A 258 0.70 -15.28 -30.30
N ILE A 259 1.09 -14.70 -29.16
CA ILE A 259 0.96 -15.35 -27.84
C ILE A 259 -0.51 -15.68 -27.54
N GLN A 260 -1.45 -14.87 -28.02
CA GLN A 260 -2.89 -15.10 -27.81
C GLN A 260 -3.39 -16.39 -28.46
N CYS A 261 -2.68 -16.96 -29.45
CA CYS A 261 -3.09 -18.27 -30.00
C CYS A 261 -3.03 -19.37 -28.93
N GLU A 262 -1.94 -19.45 -28.16
CA GLU A 262 -1.78 -20.43 -27.10
C GLU A 262 -2.75 -20.20 -25.94
N LEU A 263 -3.05 -18.92 -25.64
CA LEU A 263 -4.01 -18.58 -24.60
C LEU A 263 -5.42 -19.00 -25.01
N TRP A 264 -5.85 -18.66 -26.22
CA TRP A 264 -7.19 -19.00 -26.72
C TRP A 264 -7.42 -20.51 -26.86
N GLU A 265 -6.39 -21.28 -27.18
CA GLU A 265 -6.48 -22.75 -27.19
C GLU A 265 -6.84 -23.32 -25.81
N LYS A 266 -6.37 -22.67 -24.73
CA LYS A 266 -6.53 -23.13 -23.35
C LYS A 266 -7.79 -22.60 -22.66
N ILE A 267 -8.51 -21.63 -23.24
CA ILE A 267 -9.67 -20.96 -22.62
C ILE A 267 -10.73 -21.93 -22.08
N ASN A 268 -11.05 -23.00 -22.81
CA ASN A 268 -12.09 -23.96 -22.42
C ASN A 268 -11.52 -25.26 -21.81
N THR A 269 -10.26 -25.23 -21.36
CA THR A 269 -9.62 -26.38 -20.70
C THR A 269 -9.84 -26.33 -19.19
N SER A 270 -9.44 -27.38 -18.48
CA SER A 270 -9.49 -27.43 -17.01
C SER A 270 -8.55 -26.44 -16.32
N THR A 271 -7.62 -25.83 -17.05
CA THR A 271 -6.67 -24.82 -16.56
C THR A 271 -6.66 -23.63 -17.54
N PRO A 272 -7.71 -22.79 -17.53
CA PRO A 272 -7.78 -21.64 -18.42
C PRO A 272 -6.65 -20.63 -18.14
N PRO A 273 -6.24 -19.84 -19.13
CA PRO A 273 -5.33 -18.73 -18.89
C PRO A 273 -6.01 -17.68 -18.01
N SER A 274 -5.24 -17.03 -17.13
CA SER A 274 -5.74 -15.90 -16.35
C SER A 274 -6.13 -14.74 -17.25
N PHE A 275 -7.30 -14.14 -17.04
CA PHE A 275 -7.83 -13.04 -17.83
C PHE A 275 -6.85 -11.87 -18.03
N PRO A 276 -6.11 -11.38 -17.01
CA PRO A 276 -5.15 -10.29 -17.21
C PRO A 276 -4.06 -10.59 -18.24
N LEU A 277 -3.74 -11.88 -18.46
CA LEU A 277 -2.77 -12.29 -19.47
C LEU A 277 -3.32 -12.26 -20.90
N MET A 278 -4.64 -12.17 -21.06
CA MET A 278 -5.30 -12.00 -22.37
C MET A 278 -5.11 -10.58 -22.92
N LEU A 279 -4.80 -9.61 -22.06
CA LEU A 279 -4.69 -8.19 -22.38
C LEU A 279 -3.32 -7.83 -22.98
N THR A 280 -3.03 -8.39 -24.14
CA THR A 280 -1.67 -8.28 -24.72
C THR A 280 -1.48 -7.04 -25.59
N THR A 281 -2.55 -6.58 -26.23
CA THR A 281 -2.57 -5.43 -27.15
C THR A 281 -3.93 -4.75 -27.10
N ILE A 282 -3.98 -3.46 -27.48
CA ILE A 282 -5.19 -2.64 -27.47
C ILE A 282 -5.26 -1.77 -28.72
N GLU A 283 -6.47 -1.59 -29.25
CA GLU A 283 -6.82 -0.67 -30.34
C GLU A 283 -8.20 -0.09 -30.07
N ARG A 284 -8.37 1.23 -30.29
CA ARG A 284 -9.62 1.94 -30.00
C ARG A 284 -10.53 2.02 -31.23
N PRO A 285 -11.86 2.07 -31.05
CA PRO A 285 -12.63 1.92 -29.80
C PRO A 285 -12.54 0.53 -29.16
N LEU A 286 -12.69 0.48 -27.83
CA LEU A 286 -12.71 -0.76 -27.05
C LEU A 286 -14.14 -1.34 -26.96
N PRO A 287 -14.31 -2.67 -26.88
CA PRO A 287 -15.60 -3.28 -26.58
C PRO A 287 -16.12 -2.86 -25.20
N ASP A 288 -17.42 -2.61 -25.09
CA ASP A 288 -18.04 -2.13 -23.84
C ASP A 288 -17.90 -3.13 -22.67
N THR A 289 -17.67 -4.41 -22.98
CA THR A 289 -17.43 -5.52 -22.04
C THR A 289 -16.03 -5.50 -21.42
N LEU A 290 -15.04 -4.92 -22.11
CA LEU A 290 -13.63 -5.02 -21.72
C LEU A 290 -13.32 -4.24 -20.45
N ILE A 291 -13.78 -2.99 -20.35
CA ILE A 291 -13.46 -2.13 -19.22
C ILE A 291 -14.09 -2.65 -17.91
N PRO A 292 -15.36 -3.08 -17.87
CA PRO A 292 -15.93 -3.72 -16.69
C PRO A 292 -15.19 -5.01 -16.28
N ALA A 293 -14.83 -5.88 -17.23
CA ALA A 293 -14.08 -7.10 -16.95
C ALA A 293 -12.70 -6.81 -16.36
N PHE A 294 -12.02 -5.79 -16.91
CA PHE A 294 -10.74 -5.33 -16.41
C PHE A 294 -10.84 -4.68 -15.03
N TYR A 295 -11.88 -3.89 -14.79
CA TYR A 295 -12.16 -3.31 -13.48
C TYR A 295 -12.27 -4.40 -12.42
N GLU A 296 -13.12 -5.42 -12.64
CA GLU A 296 -13.28 -6.55 -11.70
C GLU A 296 -11.95 -7.22 -11.37
N ALA A 297 -11.16 -7.58 -12.40
CA ALA A 297 -9.87 -8.24 -12.19
C ALA A 297 -8.84 -7.35 -11.47
N LEU A 298 -8.88 -6.02 -11.70
CA LEU A 298 -7.96 -5.07 -11.09
C LEU A 298 -8.24 -4.85 -9.60
N ILE A 299 -9.53 -4.81 -9.21
CA ILE A 299 -9.95 -4.55 -7.82
C ILE A 299 -10.15 -5.82 -6.98
N SER A 300 -9.84 -7.00 -7.53
CA SER A 300 -9.90 -8.29 -6.84
C SER A 300 -9.07 -8.31 -5.54
N ASP A 301 -9.55 -9.03 -4.52
CA ASP A 301 -8.99 -9.04 -3.15
C ASP A 301 -7.54 -9.55 -3.08
N ASP A 302 -7.10 -10.26 -4.10
CA ASP A 302 -5.73 -10.77 -4.20
C ASP A 302 -4.68 -9.73 -4.61
N LEU A 303 -5.15 -8.64 -5.21
CA LEU A 303 -4.37 -7.49 -5.65
C LEU A 303 -3.18 -7.88 -6.54
N LEU A 304 -3.22 -9.04 -7.21
CA LEU A 304 -2.09 -9.54 -8.01
C LEU A 304 -1.84 -8.67 -9.23
N VAL A 305 -2.90 -8.21 -9.89
CA VAL A 305 -2.83 -7.28 -11.02
C VAL A 305 -2.20 -5.96 -10.56
N LEU A 306 -2.67 -5.40 -9.45
CA LEU A 306 -2.11 -4.19 -8.85
C LEU A 306 -0.62 -4.35 -8.52
N ARG A 307 -0.25 -5.42 -7.80
CA ARG A 307 1.13 -5.67 -7.39
C ARG A 307 2.07 -5.85 -8.59
N ALA A 308 1.62 -6.52 -9.65
CA ALA A 308 2.38 -6.65 -10.88
C ALA A 308 2.62 -5.28 -11.54
N LEU A 309 1.60 -4.41 -11.59
CA LEU A 309 1.73 -3.04 -12.13
C LEU A 309 2.68 -2.17 -11.32
N LEU A 310 2.75 -2.35 -10.00
CA LEU A 310 3.66 -1.58 -9.14
C LEU A 310 5.13 -1.98 -9.29
N HIS A 311 5.43 -3.12 -9.92
CA HIS A 311 6.79 -3.58 -10.10
C HIS A 311 7.56 -2.69 -11.09
N TYR A 312 8.80 -2.32 -10.75
CA TYR A 312 9.59 -1.34 -11.51
C TYR A 312 9.93 -1.78 -12.95
N LYS A 313 9.92 -3.09 -13.22
CA LYS A 313 10.09 -3.63 -14.58
C LYS A 313 8.85 -3.41 -15.46
N VAL A 314 7.67 -3.29 -14.85
CA VAL A 314 6.39 -3.07 -15.53
C VAL A 314 6.18 -1.58 -15.73
N THR A 315 6.12 -0.83 -14.64
CA THR A 315 5.96 0.63 -14.69
C THR A 315 7.23 1.35 -14.26
N LYS A 316 7.76 2.17 -15.17
CA LYS A 316 8.92 3.02 -14.89
C LYS A 316 8.55 4.10 -13.87
N ILE A 317 9.44 4.34 -12.90
CA ILE A 317 9.23 5.33 -11.83
C ILE A 317 8.97 6.74 -12.40
N THR A 318 9.58 7.10 -13.53
CA THR A 318 9.38 8.42 -14.19
C THR A 318 7.96 8.64 -14.69
N ASN A 319 7.26 7.56 -15.06
CA ASN A 319 5.91 7.61 -15.61
C ASN A 319 4.85 7.29 -14.53
N GLY A 320 5.27 6.83 -13.36
CA GLY A 320 4.39 6.26 -12.35
C GLY A 320 3.41 7.22 -11.68
N THR A 321 3.56 8.54 -11.81
CA THR A 321 2.61 9.49 -11.19
C THR A 321 1.22 9.40 -11.83
N ALA A 322 1.13 9.33 -13.16
CA ALA A 322 -0.16 9.22 -13.87
C ALA A 322 -0.86 7.89 -13.56
N LEU A 323 -0.10 6.78 -13.57
CA LEU A 323 -0.62 5.48 -13.16
C LEU A 323 -1.12 5.51 -11.72
N THR A 324 -0.35 6.09 -10.80
CA THR A 324 -0.73 6.13 -9.38
C THR A 324 -1.98 6.97 -9.15
N GLU A 325 -2.13 8.07 -9.88
CA GLU A 325 -3.33 8.89 -9.84
C GLU A 325 -4.57 8.12 -10.35
N ALA A 326 -4.42 7.37 -11.45
CA ALA A 326 -5.46 6.51 -11.98
C ALA A 326 -5.82 5.35 -11.04
N LEU A 327 -4.83 4.69 -10.44
CA LEU A 327 -5.06 3.63 -9.45
C LEU A 327 -5.80 4.16 -8.23
N LEU A 328 -5.45 5.36 -7.74
CA LEU A 328 -6.17 5.98 -6.64
C LEU A 328 -7.62 6.29 -7.01
N ASP A 329 -7.90 6.77 -8.22
CA ASP A 329 -9.26 7.00 -8.71
C ASP A 329 -10.09 5.70 -8.73
N VAL A 330 -9.55 4.62 -9.29
CA VAL A 330 -10.23 3.32 -9.37
C VAL A 330 -10.47 2.72 -7.97
N PHE A 331 -9.47 2.73 -7.10
CA PHE A 331 -9.62 2.15 -5.76
C PHE A 331 -10.44 3.02 -4.81
N ALA A 332 -10.49 4.35 -5.02
CA ALA A 332 -11.45 5.23 -4.34
C ALA A 332 -12.88 4.91 -4.76
N HIS A 333 -13.13 4.71 -6.06
CA HIS A 333 -14.43 4.26 -6.56
C HIS A 333 -14.85 2.92 -5.96
N ALA A 334 -13.92 1.96 -5.88
CA ALA A 334 -14.17 0.63 -5.33
C ALA A 334 -14.30 0.61 -3.78
N GLY A 335 -14.00 1.71 -3.09
CA GLY A 335 -13.93 1.74 -1.63
C GLY A 335 -12.77 0.93 -1.04
N LYS A 336 -11.71 0.66 -1.84
CA LYS A 336 -10.57 -0.21 -1.51
C LYS A 336 -9.25 0.55 -1.34
N VAL A 337 -9.28 1.80 -0.91
CA VAL A 337 -8.05 2.62 -0.82
C VAL A 337 -7.09 2.08 0.24
N ASN A 338 -7.56 1.43 1.29
CA ASN A 338 -6.69 0.80 2.28
C ASN A 338 -5.81 -0.28 1.65
N GLU A 339 -6.43 -1.14 0.84
CA GLU A 339 -5.83 -2.23 0.09
C GLU A 339 -4.79 -1.71 -0.91
N LEU A 340 -5.11 -0.60 -1.59
CA LEU A 340 -4.16 0.11 -2.44
C LEU A 340 -2.92 0.54 -1.65
N LEU A 341 -3.11 1.23 -0.52
CA LEU A 341 -2.01 1.71 0.31
C LEU A 341 -1.14 0.57 0.84
N LEU A 342 -1.78 -0.51 1.30
CA LEU A 342 -1.11 -1.73 1.72
C LEU A 342 -0.30 -2.33 0.59
N ALA A 343 -0.83 -2.39 -0.64
CA ALA A 343 -0.09 -2.93 -1.77
C ALA A 343 1.17 -2.11 -2.08
N PHE A 344 1.08 -0.77 -2.09
CA PHE A 344 2.25 0.10 -2.32
C PHE A 344 3.33 -0.09 -1.26
N ILE A 345 2.95 -0.10 0.02
CA ILE A 345 3.90 -0.23 1.13
C ILE A 345 4.41 -1.67 1.20
N GLY A 346 3.55 -2.68 1.15
CA GLY A 346 3.94 -4.09 1.14
C GLY A 346 4.90 -4.42 0.01
N THR A 347 4.72 -3.85 -1.18
CA THR A 347 5.64 -4.09 -2.31
C THR A 347 7.01 -3.46 -2.08
N GLU A 348 7.07 -2.25 -1.53
CA GLU A 348 8.33 -1.59 -1.18
C GLU A 348 9.11 -2.39 -0.11
N PHE A 349 8.41 -2.85 0.93
CA PHE A 349 9.01 -3.51 2.09
C PHE A 349 9.25 -5.01 1.91
N ALA A 350 8.67 -5.64 0.89
CA ALA A 350 8.92 -7.04 0.54
C ALA A 350 10.32 -7.29 -0.03
N SER A 351 11.06 -6.24 -0.44
CA SER A 351 12.41 -6.40 -0.98
C SER A 351 13.37 -6.98 0.05
N PRO A 352 14.00 -8.15 -0.21
CA PRO A 352 14.95 -8.75 0.73
C PRO A 352 16.18 -7.89 1.00
N SER A 353 16.56 -7.03 0.04
CA SER A 353 17.72 -6.14 0.15
C SER A 353 17.44 -4.83 0.88
N LEU A 354 16.19 -4.58 1.29
CA LEU A 354 15.83 -3.37 2.00
C LEU A 354 16.46 -3.37 3.40
N THR A 355 17.28 -2.36 3.66
CA THR A 355 17.87 -2.07 4.97
C THR A 355 17.34 -0.75 5.51
N ILE A 356 17.49 -0.49 6.80
CA ILE A 356 17.09 0.78 7.45
C ILE A 356 17.63 2.00 6.69
N ASN A 357 18.86 1.90 6.20
CA ASN A 357 19.53 2.97 5.47
C ASN A 357 19.04 3.16 4.03
N LEU A 358 18.24 2.26 3.47
CA LEU A 358 17.72 2.37 2.10
C LEU A 358 16.26 2.81 2.04
N ILE A 359 15.55 2.79 3.17
CA ILE A 359 14.13 3.16 3.26
C ILE A 359 13.91 4.55 2.65
N LEU A 360 13.11 4.61 1.60
CA LEU A 360 12.70 5.85 0.92
C LEU A 360 13.90 6.74 0.51
N ARG A 361 15.09 6.19 0.25
CA ARG A 361 16.23 7.00 -0.26
C ARG A 361 16.16 7.21 -1.78
N SER A 362 15.64 6.24 -2.52
CA SER A 362 15.41 6.34 -3.95
C SER A 362 13.97 6.78 -4.26
N ASN A 363 13.75 7.22 -5.50
CA ASN A 363 12.39 7.32 -6.01
C ASN A 363 11.86 5.90 -6.26
N SER A 364 10.61 5.66 -5.84
CA SER A 364 9.87 4.42 -6.07
C SER A 364 8.41 4.73 -6.39
N GLN A 365 7.60 3.71 -6.68
CA GLN A 365 6.17 3.91 -6.88
C GLN A 365 5.48 4.44 -5.61
N LEU A 366 5.93 4.01 -4.42
CA LEU A 366 5.47 4.58 -3.15
C LEU A 366 5.76 6.08 -3.05
N THR A 367 6.92 6.55 -3.52
CA THR A 367 7.21 8.00 -3.54
C THR A 367 6.36 8.77 -4.57
N ASN A 368 5.90 8.13 -5.64
CA ASN A 368 4.93 8.74 -6.57
C ASN A 368 3.54 8.85 -5.92
N LEU A 369 3.13 7.84 -5.16
CA LEU A 369 1.92 7.88 -4.34
C LEU A 369 1.94 9.05 -3.36
N PHE A 370 3.07 9.31 -2.70
CA PHE A 370 3.20 10.47 -1.82
C PHE A 370 2.91 11.79 -2.55
N LYS A 371 3.45 11.98 -3.76
CA LYS A 371 3.19 13.18 -4.58
C LYS A 371 1.70 13.33 -4.89
N VAL A 372 1.04 12.24 -5.30
CA VAL A 372 -0.41 12.24 -5.59
C VAL A 372 -1.21 12.59 -4.33
N TYR A 373 -0.86 12.01 -3.19
CA TYR A 373 -1.52 12.27 -1.91
C TYR A 373 -1.36 13.72 -1.46
N PHE A 374 -0.16 14.29 -1.56
CA PHE A 374 0.07 15.69 -1.21
C PHE A 374 -0.71 16.64 -2.12
N LYS A 375 -0.78 16.34 -3.41
CA LYS A 375 -1.56 17.13 -4.38
C LYS A 375 -3.07 17.10 -4.07
N ARG A 376 -3.62 15.95 -3.67
CA ARG A 376 -5.07 15.80 -3.44
C ARG A 376 -5.51 16.18 -2.03
N TYR A 377 -4.74 15.78 -1.02
CA TYR A 377 -5.15 15.85 0.40
C TYR A 377 -4.26 16.77 1.24
N GLY A 378 -3.20 17.32 0.66
CA GLY A 378 -2.34 18.30 1.33
C GLY A 378 -2.84 19.74 1.20
N THR A 379 -3.67 20.07 0.21
CA THR A 379 -4.09 21.45 -0.10
C THR A 379 -4.63 22.19 1.12
N ASN A 380 -5.46 21.55 1.95
CA ASN A 380 -5.99 22.17 3.16
C ASN A 380 -4.89 22.53 4.19
N TYR A 381 -3.92 21.64 4.40
CA TYR A 381 -2.75 21.93 5.25
C TYR A 381 -1.90 23.05 4.66
N TYR A 382 -1.75 23.07 3.33
CA TYR A 382 -1.04 24.12 2.64
C TYR A 382 -1.68 25.49 2.85
N ASP A 383 -2.96 25.62 2.53
CA ASP A 383 -3.70 26.89 2.55
C ASP A 383 -3.83 27.45 3.97
N ASN A 384 -4.16 26.59 4.94
CA ASN A 384 -4.44 27.03 6.29
C ASN A 384 -3.17 27.30 7.11
N PHE A 385 -2.07 26.60 6.79
CA PHE A 385 -0.85 26.62 7.59
C PHE A 385 0.40 26.94 6.76
N LEU A 386 0.77 26.08 5.81
CA LEU A 386 2.11 26.13 5.21
C LEU A 386 2.36 27.40 4.39
N LYS A 387 1.33 27.90 3.69
CA LYS A 387 1.37 29.17 2.95
C LYS A 387 1.74 30.35 3.85
N LYS A 388 1.24 30.37 5.09
CA LYS A 388 1.56 31.41 6.08
C LYS A 388 3.01 31.31 6.54
N ILE A 389 3.53 30.10 6.71
CA ILE A 389 4.95 29.86 7.03
C ILE A 389 5.85 30.30 5.89
N ILE A 390 5.51 29.95 4.65
CA ILE A 390 6.26 30.36 3.45
C ILE A 390 6.33 31.89 3.38
N LYS A 391 5.19 32.58 3.48
CA LYS A 391 5.14 34.05 3.48
C LYS A 391 5.88 34.69 4.65
N TYR A 392 5.83 34.08 5.83
CA TYR A 392 6.57 34.55 7.00
C TYR A 392 8.09 34.48 6.80
N VAL A 393 8.59 33.37 6.23
CA VAL A 393 10.01 33.20 5.92
C VAL A 393 10.43 34.13 4.79
N ASP A 394 9.62 34.23 3.73
CA ASP A 394 9.88 35.13 2.60
C ASP A 394 9.99 36.60 3.03
N LYS A 395 9.06 37.08 3.86
CA LYS A 395 9.08 38.43 4.44
C LYS A 395 10.33 38.72 5.31
N ALA A 396 11.02 37.69 5.78
CA ALA A 396 12.28 37.87 6.49
C ALA A 396 13.44 38.29 5.56
N GLY A 397 13.27 38.22 4.24
CA GLY A 397 14.30 38.57 3.26
C GLY A 397 15.53 37.66 3.34
N ASP A 398 16.62 38.04 2.67
CA ASP A 398 17.85 37.26 2.68
C ASP A 398 18.48 37.22 4.09
N LEU A 399 18.49 36.02 4.67
CA LEU A 399 19.09 35.70 5.97
C LEU A 399 20.56 35.27 5.86
N SER A 400 21.14 35.35 4.66
CA SER A 400 22.50 34.94 4.29
C SER A 400 22.84 33.49 4.71
N ILE A 401 21.84 32.60 4.74
CA ILE A 401 22.01 31.19 5.13
C ILE A 401 22.88 30.41 4.14
N LYS A 402 23.04 30.88 2.89
CA LYS A 402 24.01 30.29 1.94
C LYS A 402 25.46 30.42 2.42
N ASN A 403 25.75 31.49 3.16
CA ASN A 403 27.06 31.71 3.79
C ASN A 403 26.86 32.11 5.26
N PRO A 404 26.62 31.13 6.16
CA PRO A 404 26.20 31.38 7.54
C PRO A 404 27.13 32.26 8.37
N ILE A 405 28.40 32.39 7.99
CA ILE A 405 29.37 33.29 8.64
C ILE A 405 28.90 34.75 8.59
N ASN A 406 28.19 35.14 7.52
CA ASN A 406 27.67 36.50 7.33
C ASN A 406 26.21 36.66 7.79
N ALA A 407 25.61 35.61 8.33
CA ALA A 407 24.19 35.62 8.67
C ALA A 407 23.91 36.47 9.93
N PRO A 408 22.82 37.26 9.94
CA PRO A 408 22.38 37.98 11.14
C PRO A 408 21.82 36.99 12.18
N GLU A 409 22.70 36.40 13.00
CA GLU A 409 22.42 35.27 13.89
C GLU A 409 21.09 35.44 14.66
N SER A 410 20.88 36.59 15.31
CA SER A 410 19.69 36.87 16.11
C SER A 410 18.39 36.80 15.30
N ARG A 411 18.40 37.30 14.06
CA ARG A 411 17.27 37.27 13.15
C ARG A 411 17.02 35.85 12.63
N VAL A 412 18.08 35.13 12.24
CA VAL A 412 17.97 33.72 11.80
C VAL A 412 17.38 32.85 12.92
N LYS A 413 17.88 33.01 14.15
CA LYS A 413 17.38 32.32 15.33
C LYS A 413 15.89 32.58 15.56
N ALA A 414 15.46 33.85 15.49
CA ALA A 414 14.07 34.22 15.69
C ALA A 414 13.15 33.59 14.64
N VAL A 415 13.52 33.66 13.35
CA VAL A 415 12.74 33.07 12.26
C VAL A 415 12.69 31.54 12.39
N LEU A 416 13.84 30.89 12.56
CA LEU A 416 13.95 29.43 12.65
C LEU A 416 13.14 28.83 13.80
N PHE A 417 13.35 29.29 15.04
CA PHE A 417 12.67 28.71 16.19
C PHE A 417 11.17 29.04 16.21
N THR A 418 10.76 30.16 15.62
CA THR A 418 9.33 30.49 15.42
C THR A 418 8.71 29.52 14.42
N THR A 419 9.33 29.33 13.25
CA THR A 419 8.86 28.38 12.24
C THR A 419 8.77 26.96 12.80
N LEU A 420 9.80 26.47 13.50
CA LEU A 420 9.79 25.15 14.12
C LEU A 420 8.63 25.00 15.12
N LYS A 421 8.42 25.99 15.99
CA LYS A 421 7.33 25.98 16.97
C LYS A 421 5.96 25.90 16.30
N HIS A 422 5.78 26.60 15.18
CA HIS A 422 4.52 26.57 14.44
C HIS A 422 4.31 25.24 13.70
N ILE A 423 5.35 24.66 13.08
CA ILE A 423 5.26 23.35 12.42
C ILE A 423 4.91 22.25 13.43
N ILE A 424 5.58 22.20 14.57
CA ILE A 424 5.31 21.19 15.60
C ILE A 424 3.86 21.26 16.09
N ARG A 425 3.25 22.45 16.08
CA ARG A 425 1.86 22.67 16.52
C ARG A 425 0.81 22.44 15.44
N SER A 426 1.20 22.29 14.17
CA SER A 426 0.25 22.17 13.06
C SER A 426 -0.20 20.74 12.79
N GLY A 427 0.13 19.78 13.66
CA GLY A 427 -0.32 18.39 13.54
C GLY A 427 -1.84 18.29 13.32
N VAL A 428 -2.63 19.13 13.98
CA VAL A 428 -4.10 19.15 13.86
C VAL A 428 -4.61 19.47 12.45
N ASP A 429 -3.82 20.15 11.61
CA ASP A 429 -4.21 20.53 10.26
C ASP A 429 -3.92 19.43 9.23
N ILE A 430 -3.20 18.37 9.62
CA ILE A 430 -2.84 17.25 8.73
C ILE A 430 -4.09 16.40 8.48
N SER A 431 -4.44 16.24 7.20
CA SER A 431 -5.65 15.53 6.80
C SER A 431 -5.64 14.04 7.19
N PRO A 432 -6.80 13.44 7.50
CA PRO A 432 -6.90 12.02 7.83
C PRO A 432 -6.32 11.09 6.75
N GLN A 433 -6.41 11.46 5.47
CA GLN A 433 -5.90 10.68 4.33
C GLN A 433 -4.38 10.64 4.32
N MET A 434 -3.71 11.73 4.68
CA MET A 434 -2.25 11.77 4.84
C MET A 434 -1.80 11.00 6.07
N ARG A 435 -2.57 11.07 7.16
CA ARG A 435 -2.33 10.27 8.38
C ARG A 435 -2.50 8.77 8.10
N HIS A 436 -3.45 8.39 7.25
CA HIS A 436 -3.71 7.00 6.91
C HIS A 436 -2.51 6.33 6.24
N ILE A 437 -1.96 6.92 5.18
CA ILE A 437 -0.76 6.38 4.52
C ILE A 437 0.46 6.40 5.45
N ALA A 438 0.62 7.44 6.28
CA ALA A 438 1.69 7.50 7.28
C ALA A 438 1.55 6.38 8.34
N SER A 439 0.32 6.06 8.74
CA SER A 439 0.00 4.99 9.68
C SER A 439 0.41 3.63 9.13
N ILE A 440 0.06 3.33 7.87
CA ILE A 440 0.46 2.09 7.21
C ILE A 440 1.97 2.06 6.99
N LEU A 441 2.59 3.20 6.66
CA LEU A 441 4.04 3.29 6.47
C LEU A 441 4.78 2.96 7.77
N LYS A 442 4.36 3.56 8.89
CA LYS A 442 4.88 3.25 10.24
C LYS A 442 4.76 1.76 10.52
N ALA A 443 3.61 1.17 10.25
CA ALA A 443 3.35 -0.25 10.48
C ALA A 443 4.24 -1.18 9.63
N GLY A 444 4.47 -0.86 8.36
CA GLY A 444 5.40 -1.61 7.50
C GLY A 444 6.84 -1.58 8.03
N ILE A 445 7.29 -0.42 8.52
CA ILE A 445 8.64 -0.26 9.06
C ILE A 445 8.77 -0.93 10.43
N SER A 446 7.77 -0.80 11.30
CA SER A 446 7.78 -1.43 12.63
C SER A 446 7.73 -2.95 12.51
N LEU A 447 6.96 -3.48 11.56
CA LEU A 447 6.95 -4.89 11.28
C LEU A 447 8.30 -5.34 10.73
N ARG A 448 8.90 -4.63 9.78
CA ARG A 448 10.14 -5.08 9.14
C ARG A 448 11.38 -4.95 10.03
N PHE A 449 11.51 -3.84 10.76
CA PHE A 449 12.75 -3.47 11.46
C PHE A 449 12.58 -3.25 12.96
N ASN A 450 11.35 -3.01 13.43
CA ASN A 450 11.03 -2.60 14.80
C ASN A 450 11.96 -1.50 15.37
N SER A 451 12.41 -0.53 14.56
CA SER A 451 13.35 0.51 14.99
C SER A 451 12.65 1.87 15.05
N LYS A 452 12.75 2.56 16.20
CA LYS A 452 12.19 3.90 16.38
C LYS A 452 12.81 4.90 15.41
N GLN A 453 14.13 4.82 15.22
CA GLN A 453 14.86 5.69 14.29
C GLN A 453 14.45 5.46 12.83
N ALA A 454 14.28 4.19 12.42
CA ALA A 454 13.82 3.87 11.07
C ALA A 454 12.43 4.47 10.80
N VAL A 455 11.51 4.34 11.75
CA VAL A 455 10.16 4.93 11.65
C VAL A 455 10.23 6.45 11.55
N TYR A 456 10.97 7.11 12.45
CA TYR A 456 11.15 8.55 12.42
C TYR A 456 11.72 9.03 11.07
N ASN A 457 12.81 8.40 10.61
CA ASN A 457 13.48 8.79 9.37
C ASN A 457 12.54 8.67 8.16
N ALA A 458 11.75 7.61 8.09
CA ALA A 458 10.81 7.41 7.01
C ALA A 458 9.64 8.41 7.07
N LEU A 459 9.07 8.67 8.25
CA LEU A 459 7.97 9.63 8.43
C LEU A 459 8.44 11.07 8.20
N SER A 460 9.63 11.43 8.67
CA SER A 460 10.30 12.71 8.37
C SER A 460 10.58 12.83 6.87
N GLY A 461 11.09 11.76 6.25
CA GLY A 461 11.30 11.69 4.80
C GLY A 461 10.01 11.80 3.99
N TYR A 462 8.90 11.25 4.50
CA TYR A 462 7.57 11.33 3.89
C TYR A 462 7.03 12.77 3.99
N PHE A 463 6.91 13.32 5.20
CA PHE A 463 6.19 14.57 5.41
C PHE A 463 7.10 15.81 5.46
N CYS A 464 8.17 15.78 6.26
CA CYS A 464 9.06 16.93 6.41
C CYS A 464 9.85 17.21 5.13
N LEU A 465 10.47 16.19 4.52
CA LEU A 465 11.28 16.36 3.31
C LEU A 465 10.43 16.55 2.04
N ARG A 466 9.56 15.58 1.75
CA ARG A 466 8.84 15.53 0.45
C ARG A 466 7.62 16.44 0.39
N TYR A 467 7.10 16.90 1.52
CA TYR A 467 5.96 17.82 1.54
C TYR A 467 6.35 19.22 2.03
N ILE A 468 6.72 19.39 3.32
CA ILE A 468 7.09 20.71 3.86
C ILE A 468 8.31 21.30 3.13
N GLY A 469 9.39 20.52 3.02
CA GLY A 469 10.62 20.94 2.38
C GLY A 469 10.42 21.28 0.91
N SER A 470 9.70 20.43 0.18
CA SER A 470 9.32 20.64 -1.22
C SER A 470 8.52 21.94 -1.42
N ALA A 471 7.49 22.15 -0.59
CA ALA A 471 6.64 23.35 -0.65
C ALA A 471 7.42 24.64 -0.33
N LEU A 472 8.39 24.58 0.59
CA LEU A 472 9.27 25.73 0.85
C LEU A 472 10.20 26.00 -0.33
N THR A 473 10.79 24.96 -0.92
CA THR A 473 11.76 25.14 -2.02
C THR A 473 11.13 25.63 -3.32
N ASP A 474 9.87 25.23 -3.58
CA ASP A 474 9.18 25.56 -4.82
C ASP A 474 7.67 25.69 -4.59
N PRO A 475 7.23 26.78 -3.92
CA PRO A 475 5.83 26.94 -3.54
C PRO A 475 4.90 27.08 -4.76
N LYS A 476 5.42 27.55 -5.90
CA LYS A 476 4.66 27.72 -7.15
C LYS A 476 4.21 26.40 -7.77
N LYS A 477 4.84 25.27 -7.43
CA LYS A 477 4.35 23.94 -7.82
C LYS A 477 3.04 23.54 -7.15
N ILE A 478 2.74 24.13 -6.00
CA ILE A 478 1.54 23.83 -5.21
C ILE A 478 0.51 24.94 -5.42
N ASP A 479 0.94 26.19 -5.36
CA ASP A 479 0.11 27.39 -5.54
C ASP A 479 0.77 28.30 -6.58
N PRO A 480 0.38 28.19 -7.87
CA PRO A 480 0.94 29.01 -8.94
C PRO A 480 0.76 30.52 -8.70
N ASP A 481 -0.24 30.91 -7.92
CA ASP A 481 -0.63 32.29 -7.66
C ASP A 481 0.02 32.86 -6.39
N ILE A 482 0.92 32.12 -5.74
CA ILE A 482 1.64 32.63 -4.58
C ILE A 482 2.55 33.81 -4.96
N GLU A 483 2.21 34.97 -4.42
CA GLU A 483 3.06 36.16 -4.48
C GLU A 483 4.15 36.08 -3.40
N LEU A 484 5.40 36.20 -3.85
CA LEU A 484 6.60 36.25 -3.02
C LEU A 484 7.31 37.59 -3.23
N GLU A 485 7.77 38.18 -2.13
CA GLU A 485 8.52 39.44 -2.11
C GLU A 485 9.97 39.24 -2.59
N HIS A 486 10.53 38.03 -2.41
CA HIS A 486 11.93 37.75 -2.71
C HIS A 486 12.10 36.51 -3.60
N ASP A 487 13.28 36.37 -4.22
CA ASP A 487 13.65 35.16 -4.96
C ASP A 487 13.75 33.95 -4.01
N PRO A 488 12.98 32.86 -4.23
CA PRO A 488 13.07 31.62 -3.46
C PRO A 488 14.49 31.06 -3.35
N SER A 489 15.33 31.28 -4.39
CA SER A 489 16.71 30.82 -4.41
C SER A 489 17.58 31.46 -3.33
N LEU A 490 17.26 32.68 -2.90
CA LEU A 490 18.00 33.44 -1.90
C LEU A 490 17.47 33.20 -0.48
N VAL A 491 16.15 33.07 -0.34
CA VAL A 491 15.49 33.02 0.98
C VAL A 491 15.02 31.62 1.33
N LEU A 492 14.05 31.10 0.57
CA LEU A 492 13.31 29.89 0.93
C LEU A 492 14.15 28.60 0.79
N ILE A 493 14.93 28.45 -0.28
CA ILE A 493 15.75 27.26 -0.51
C ILE A 493 16.84 27.10 0.56
N PRO A 494 17.65 28.13 0.88
CA PRO A 494 18.62 28.06 1.96
C PRO A 494 17.96 27.83 3.32
N PHE A 495 16.83 28.47 3.59
CA PHE A 495 16.09 28.26 4.84
C PHE A 495 15.55 26.83 4.96
N SER A 496 14.96 26.28 3.89
CA SER A 496 14.52 24.88 3.84
C SER A 496 15.69 23.92 4.11
N SER A 497 16.87 24.20 3.57
CA SER A 497 18.08 23.43 3.79
C SER A 497 18.54 23.39 5.25
N LEU A 498 18.45 24.52 5.97
CA LEU A 498 18.70 24.59 7.42
C LEU A 498 17.63 23.83 8.22
N LEU A 499 16.36 24.01 7.84
CA LEU A 499 15.23 23.35 8.48
C LEU A 499 15.31 21.81 8.32
N MET A 500 15.67 21.31 7.14
CA MET A 500 15.84 19.88 6.88
C MET A 500 17.00 19.28 7.68
N ASN A 501 18.07 20.03 7.95
CA ASN A 501 19.15 19.57 8.84
C ASN A 501 18.61 19.26 10.25
N ILE A 502 17.72 20.11 10.73
CA ILE A 502 17.07 19.97 12.04
C ILE A 502 16.03 18.85 12.05
N PHE A 503 15.24 18.69 10.98
CA PHE A 503 14.33 17.53 10.85
C PHE A 503 15.05 16.19 10.64
N ASN A 504 16.32 16.22 10.25
CA ASN A 504 17.17 15.02 10.27
C ASN A 504 17.84 14.79 11.64
N LEU A 505 17.50 15.61 12.65
CA LEU A 505 18.07 15.59 14.00
C LEU A 505 19.60 15.75 14.02
N LEU A 506 20.16 16.40 12.99
CA LEU A 506 21.60 16.59 12.89
C LEU A 506 22.01 17.85 13.64
N PRO A 507 23.17 17.82 14.33
CA PRO A 507 23.76 19.04 14.88
C PRO A 507 24.05 20.03 13.75
N LEU A 508 23.96 21.32 14.08
CA LEU A 508 24.44 22.41 13.24
C LEU A 508 25.96 22.41 13.32
N ALA A 509 26.58 21.83 12.30
CA ALA A 509 28.02 21.70 12.13
C ALA A 509 28.42 21.92 10.67
N GLY A 510 29.72 22.03 10.39
CA GLY A 510 30.24 22.13 9.02
C GLY A 510 29.73 23.39 8.32
N ARG A 511 28.86 23.24 7.31
CA ARG A 511 28.29 24.43 6.63
C ARG A 511 27.49 25.35 7.56
N PHE A 512 26.91 24.82 8.63
CA PHE A 512 26.10 25.58 9.60
C PHE A 512 26.84 25.84 10.93
N GLU A 513 28.17 25.74 10.94
CA GLU A 513 29.00 25.89 12.15
C GLU A 513 28.75 27.23 12.87
N ALA A 514 28.46 28.29 12.13
CA ALA A 514 28.12 29.61 12.69
C ALA A 514 26.92 29.59 13.65
N PHE A 515 26.10 28.53 13.64
CA PHE A 515 24.92 28.36 14.48
C PHE A 515 25.09 27.24 15.53
N ASN A 516 26.29 26.70 15.72
CA ASN A 516 26.54 25.55 16.59
C ASN A 516 26.12 25.76 18.05
N ILE A 517 26.12 27.01 18.53
CA ILE A 517 25.69 27.38 19.89
C ILE A 517 24.20 27.07 20.15
N TRP A 518 23.40 26.85 19.09
CA TRP A 518 22.00 26.46 19.23
C TRP A 518 21.82 24.96 19.47
N ASN A 519 22.85 24.13 19.27
CA ASN A 519 22.78 22.68 19.40
C ASN A 519 22.30 22.24 20.79
N GLN A 520 22.73 22.92 21.86
CA GLN A 520 22.26 22.58 23.21
C GLN A 520 20.74 22.76 23.35
N ARG A 521 20.20 23.87 22.81
CA ARG A 521 18.76 24.13 22.81
C ARG A 521 18.01 23.16 21.89
N LEU A 522 18.56 22.85 20.72
CA LEU A 522 17.98 21.91 19.78
C LEU A 522 17.83 20.54 20.42
N LYS A 523 18.94 19.97 20.93
CA LYS A 523 18.96 18.67 21.60
C LYS A 523 17.98 18.65 22.78
N LYS A 524 18.09 19.60 23.72
CA LYS A 524 17.31 19.56 24.97
C LYS A 524 15.81 19.85 24.79
N HIS A 525 15.42 20.71 23.86
CA HIS A 525 14.06 21.27 23.83
C HIS A 525 13.30 21.12 22.51
N MET A 526 14.00 20.96 21.39
CA MET A 526 13.35 20.90 20.08
C MET A 526 13.29 19.49 19.52
N PHE A 527 14.39 18.73 19.56
CA PHE A 527 14.44 17.37 19.02
C PHE A 527 13.39 16.44 19.62
N PRO A 528 13.13 16.39 20.94
CA PRO A 528 12.00 15.63 21.49
C PRO A 528 10.68 15.96 20.81
N LYS A 529 10.35 17.25 20.75
CA LYS A 529 9.08 17.73 20.19
C LYS A 529 8.96 17.48 18.69
N ILE A 530 10.07 17.49 17.97
CA ILE A 530 10.12 17.13 16.56
C ILE A 530 9.89 15.63 16.39
N VAL A 531 10.52 14.79 17.21
CA VAL A 531 10.29 13.33 17.22
C VAL A 531 8.82 13.03 17.48
N ASP A 532 8.24 13.61 18.53
CA ASP A 532 6.83 13.42 18.88
C ASP A 532 5.91 13.90 17.77
N PHE A 533 6.17 15.09 17.21
CA PHE A 533 5.43 15.60 16.06
C PHE A 533 5.50 14.64 14.87
N VAL A 534 6.69 14.22 14.45
CA VAL A 534 6.88 13.35 13.28
C VAL A 534 6.21 12.00 13.47
N ILE A 535 6.32 11.40 14.65
CA ILE A 535 5.66 10.13 14.95
C ILE A 535 4.14 10.31 15.00
N SER A 536 3.66 11.46 15.51
CA SER A 536 2.22 11.78 15.57
C SER A 536 1.57 11.88 14.19
N ILE A 537 2.33 12.08 13.11
CA ILE A 537 1.80 12.12 11.72
C ILE A 537 1.12 10.78 11.38
N ALA A 538 1.60 9.68 11.94
CA ALA A 538 1.05 8.35 11.72
C ALA A 538 -0.18 8.02 12.61
N GLU A 539 -0.56 8.92 13.52
CA GLU A 539 -1.74 8.73 14.36
C GLU A 539 -3.02 9.08 13.61
N LEU A 540 -3.90 8.09 13.46
CA LEU A 540 -5.15 8.20 12.73
C LEU A 540 -6.32 8.26 13.72
N GLU A 541 -6.78 9.47 14.01
CA GLU A 541 -7.91 9.70 14.93
C GLU A 541 -9.28 9.68 14.23
N GLN A 542 -9.30 10.03 12.95
CA GLN A 542 -10.51 10.12 12.12
C GLN A 542 -10.43 9.10 10.99
N ILE A 543 -11.58 8.52 10.64
CA ILE A 543 -11.68 7.61 9.49
C ILE A 543 -11.48 8.45 8.20
N PRO A 544 -10.50 8.11 7.36
CA PRO A 544 -10.27 8.82 6.11
C PRO A 544 -11.42 8.58 5.14
N VAL A 545 -11.87 9.64 4.47
CA VAL A 545 -12.90 9.56 3.42
C VAL A 545 -12.23 9.79 2.08
N TYR A 546 -12.48 8.91 1.13
CA TYR A 546 -11.95 8.98 -0.23
C TYR A 546 -13.10 9.16 -1.19
N ASP A 547 -13.23 10.37 -1.73
CA ASP A 547 -14.32 10.67 -2.65
C ASP A 547 -14.13 9.90 -3.97
N PRO A 548 -15.17 9.21 -4.47
CA PRO A 548 -15.08 8.53 -5.75
C PRO A 548 -14.94 9.56 -6.89
N PRO A 549 -14.19 9.24 -7.96
CA PRO A 549 -14.13 10.06 -9.16
C PRO A 549 -15.48 10.10 -9.89
N SER A 550 -15.68 11.08 -10.76
CA SER A 550 -16.77 11.06 -11.74
C SER A 550 -16.67 9.85 -12.68
N PRO A 551 -17.78 9.35 -13.26
CA PRO A 551 -17.76 8.21 -14.18
C PRO A 551 -16.80 8.36 -15.37
N GLU A 552 -16.71 9.56 -15.95
CA GLU A 552 -15.80 9.87 -17.06
C GLU A 552 -14.34 9.70 -16.62
N ARG A 553 -14.02 10.25 -15.45
CA ARG A 553 -12.68 10.16 -14.86
C ARG A 553 -12.31 8.73 -14.47
N LEU A 554 -13.27 7.93 -13.99
CA LEU A 554 -13.07 6.51 -13.73
C LEU A 554 -12.73 5.75 -15.01
N HIS A 555 -13.45 6.02 -16.10
CA HIS A 555 -13.18 5.40 -17.39
C HIS A 555 -11.80 5.80 -17.94
N GLU A 556 -11.43 7.08 -17.86
CA GLU A 556 -10.08 7.55 -18.20
C GLU A 556 -9.00 6.86 -17.36
N ALA A 557 -9.23 6.70 -16.05
CA ALA A 557 -8.29 6.03 -15.15
C ALA A 557 -8.09 4.56 -15.54
N LEU A 558 -9.17 3.82 -15.81
CA LEU A 558 -9.10 2.44 -16.28
C LEU A 558 -8.38 2.31 -17.62
N ASP A 559 -8.63 3.24 -18.54
CA ASP A 559 -7.93 3.30 -19.82
C ASP A 559 -6.42 3.54 -19.65
N ILE A 560 -6.01 4.47 -18.78
CA ILE A 560 -4.59 4.71 -18.44
C ILE A 560 -3.93 3.44 -17.92
N ILE A 561 -4.56 2.73 -16.99
CA ILE A 561 -3.99 1.52 -16.37
C ILE A 561 -3.91 0.39 -17.42
N LEU A 562 -4.93 0.24 -18.26
CA LEU A 562 -4.94 -0.74 -19.34
C LEU A 562 -3.84 -0.46 -20.39
N ASN A 563 -3.64 0.82 -20.74
CA ASN A 563 -2.56 1.24 -21.63
C ASN A 563 -1.19 0.87 -21.06
N GLU A 564 -0.96 1.10 -19.77
CA GLU A 564 0.32 0.80 -19.11
C GLU A 564 0.58 -0.72 -19.07
N LEU A 565 -0.44 -1.51 -18.69
CA LEU A 565 -0.37 -2.98 -18.67
C LEU A 565 0.00 -3.53 -20.05
N THR A 566 -0.71 -3.12 -21.09
CA THR A 566 -0.54 -3.64 -22.45
C THR A 566 0.76 -3.17 -23.09
N SER A 567 1.18 -1.94 -22.84
CA SER A 567 2.47 -1.40 -23.32
C SER A 567 3.67 -2.13 -22.69
N ALA A 568 3.52 -2.65 -21.48
CA ALA A 568 4.54 -3.42 -20.76
C ALA A 568 4.20 -4.92 -20.65
N HIS A 569 3.36 -5.46 -21.56
CA HIS A 569 2.74 -6.78 -21.39
C HIS A 569 3.76 -7.90 -21.09
N GLY A 570 4.91 -7.94 -21.77
CA GLY A 570 5.94 -8.96 -21.52
C GLY A 570 6.46 -8.94 -20.08
N ALA A 571 6.77 -7.76 -19.55
CA ALA A 571 7.23 -7.59 -18.17
C ALA A 571 6.10 -7.85 -17.16
N PHE A 572 4.88 -7.40 -17.48
CA PHE A 572 3.69 -7.67 -16.66
C PHE A 572 3.42 -9.17 -16.55
N ASN A 573 3.46 -9.89 -17.66
CA ASN A 573 3.23 -11.33 -17.71
C ASN A 573 4.25 -12.12 -16.89
N GLU A 574 5.54 -11.75 -16.97
CA GLU A 574 6.59 -12.34 -16.13
C GLU A 574 6.28 -12.12 -14.65
N GLU A 575 6.00 -10.88 -14.26
CA GLU A 575 5.78 -10.53 -12.85
C GLU A 575 4.48 -11.13 -12.29
N TYR A 576 3.37 -11.04 -13.02
CA TYR A 576 2.10 -11.62 -12.62
C TYR A 576 2.20 -13.13 -12.41
N ASN A 577 2.86 -13.85 -13.33
CA ASN A 577 3.11 -15.29 -13.16
C ASN A 577 4.08 -15.59 -12.01
N ASN A 578 5.07 -14.73 -11.76
CA ASN A 578 5.96 -14.89 -10.61
C ASN A 578 5.16 -14.79 -9.31
N LEU A 579 4.26 -13.82 -9.20
CA LEU A 579 3.38 -13.65 -8.04
C LEU A 579 2.44 -14.85 -7.87
N LEU A 580 1.91 -15.41 -8.97
CA LEU A 580 1.08 -16.61 -8.95
C LEU A 580 1.84 -17.87 -8.48
N ARG A 581 3.09 -18.05 -8.94
CA ARG A 581 3.89 -19.27 -8.67
C ARG A 581 4.64 -19.21 -7.34
N ASN A 582 5.10 -18.03 -6.96
CA ASN A 582 5.93 -17.79 -5.79
C ASN A 582 5.26 -16.81 -4.83
N PRO A 583 4.16 -17.19 -4.16
CA PRO A 583 3.58 -16.40 -3.07
C PRO A 583 4.46 -16.44 -1.80
N LYS A 584 5.76 -16.75 -1.89
CA LYS A 584 6.69 -16.94 -0.75
C LYS A 584 7.07 -15.64 -0.01
N GLY A 585 6.39 -14.53 -0.29
CA GLY A 585 6.58 -13.26 0.40
C GLY A 585 5.59 -13.06 1.55
N GLU A 586 5.84 -12.05 2.39
CA GLU A 586 4.83 -11.52 3.30
C GLU A 586 3.58 -11.14 2.48
N THR A 587 2.43 -11.71 2.83
CA THR A 587 1.17 -11.30 2.22
C THR A 587 0.78 -9.92 2.73
N LEU A 588 0.02 -9.15 1.96
CA LEU A 588 -0.48 -7.84 2.41
C LEU A 588 -1.32 -7.97 3.68
N LEU A 589 -2.06 -9.07 3.80
CA LEU A 589 -2.79 -9.41 5.01
C LEU A 589 -1.88 -9.84 6.16
N GLY A 590 -0.76 -10.48 5.85
CA GLY A 590 0.32 -10.77 6.77
C GLY A 590 0.87 -9.52 7.45
N LEU A 591 1.05 -8.45 6.68
CA LEU A 591 1.39 -7.12 7.21
C LEU A 591 0.32 -6.66 8.21
N ASN A 592 -0.97 -6.66 7.83
CA ASN A 592 -2.06 -6.31 8.74
C ASN A 592 -2.08 -7.16 10.01
N PHE A 593 -1.85 -8.47 9.89
CA PHE A 593 -1.85 -9.38 11.04
C PHE A 593 -0.69 -9.08 11.99
N GLY A 594 0.52 -8.90 11.45
CA GLY A 594 1.69 -8.55 12.24
C GLY A 594 1.51 -7.22 12.96
N THR A 595 0.97 -6.21 12.27
CA THR A 595 0.62 -4.92 12.87
C THR A 595 -0.45 -5.04 13.94
N PHE A 596 -1.49 -5.85 13.71
CA PHE A 596 -2.51 -6.13 14.71
C PHE A 596 -1.90 -6.72 16.00
N LEU A 597 -0.99 -7.69 15.89
CA LEU A 597 -0.30 -8.26 17.05
C LEU A 597 0.58 -7.24 17.77
N GLN A 598 1.30 -6.40 17.04
CA GLN A 598 2.12 -5.33 17.63
C GLN A 598 1.28 -4.33 18.43
N SER A 599 0.02 -4.10 18.05
CA SER A 599 -0.86 -3.11 18.70
C SER A 599 -1.22 -3.41 20.16
N PHE A 600 -0.93 -4.61 20.66
CA PHE A 600 -1.15 -4.98 22.06
C PHE A 600 -0.01 -4.51 23.00
N PHE A 601 1.14 -4.14 22.44
CA PHE A 601 2.38 -3.82 23.17
C PHE A 601 2.72 -2.34 23.09
N LYS A 602 3.26 -1.77 24.16
CA LYS A 602 3.57 -0.33 24.23
C LYS A 602 4.59 0.07 23.17
N GLU A 603 4.43 1.27 22.64
CA GLU A 603 5.46 1.93 21.84
C GLU A 603 6.43 2.73 22.72
N ASN A 604 7.73 2.67 22.41
CA ASN A 604 8.79 3.48 23.02
C ASN A 604 8.82 4.91 22.47
N VAL A 605 7.65 5.52 22.42
CA VAL A 605 7.46 6.92 22.08
C VAL A 605 7.12 7.64 23.37
N ILE A 606 7.71 8.81 23.60
CA ILE A 606 7.36 9.65 24.74
C ILE A 606 5.96 10.19 24.45
N THR A 607 4.95 9.39 24.75
CA THR A 607 3.55 9.79 24.71
C THR A 607 3.14 10.02 26.15
N GLU A 608 3.28 11.28 26.58
CA GLU A 608 2.73 11.76 27.85
C GLU A 608 1.21 11.94 27.76
#